data_AF-A0A6B0Y6P9-F1
#
_entry.id   AF-A0A6B0Y6P9-F1
#
_cell.length_a   1.000
_cell.length_b   1.000
_cell.length_c   1.000
_cell.angle_alpha   90.00
_cell.angle_beta   90.00
_cell.angle_gamma   90.00
#
_symmetry.space_group_name_H-M   'P 1'
#
loop_
_entity.id
_entity.type
_entity.pdbx_description
1 polymer ?
#
loop_
_entity_poly.entity_id
_entity_poly.type
_entity_poly.pdbx_seq_one_letter_code
_entity_poly.pdbx_strand_id
1 'polypeptide(L)'
;MPINLRSKKKLLSRVTGVGIHRLRLDPDRLDDVADAITRNNARGLVTAGIVTIKPKKGTSRGRAQHKRMQRAKRGTKPGSKQG
;
A
#
# COMPACT_ATOMS: atom_id res chain seq x y z
N MET A 1 8.73 11.84 -27.83
CA MET A 1 9.68 11.45 -26.76
C MET A 1 9.07 10.33 -25.94
N PRO A 2 9.84 9.30 -25.53
CA PRO A 2 9.30 8.24 -24.70
C PRO A 2 8.94 8.77 -23.30
N ILE A 3 7.71 8.51 -22.86
CA ILE A 3 7.19 8.97 -21.56
C ILE A 3 7.86 8.18 -20.43
N ASN A 4 8.45 8.88 -19.46
CA ASN A 4 9.05 8.24 -18.29
C ASN A 4 8.02 8.04 -17.16
N LEU A 5 7.28 6.93 -17.21
CA LEU A 5 6.29 6.57 -16.18
C LEU A 5 6.91 6.37 -14.78
N ARG A 6 8.20 6.04 -14.70
CA ARG A 6 8.90 5.82 -13.42
C ARG A 6 9.04 7.13 -12.64
N SER A 7 9.35 8.24 -13.31
CA SER A 7 9.43 9.56 -12.66
C SER A 7 8.05 10.05 -12.20
N LYS A 8 7.01 9.81 -13.01
CA LYS A 8 5.61 10.13 -12.66
C LYS A 8 5.13 9.34 -11.44
N LYS A 9 5.43 8.04 -11.38
CA LYS A 9 5.17 7.23 -10.17
C LYS A 9 5.90 7.73 -8.92
N LYS A 10 7.12 8.26 -9.05
CA LYS A 10 7.85 8.88 -7.93
C LYS A 10 7.15 10.16 -7.45
N LEU A 11 6.68 11.01 -8.37
CA LEU A 11 5.91 12.21 -8.03
C LEU A 11 4.62 11.84 -7.30
N LEU A 12 3.83 10.90 -7.86
CA LEU A 12 2.59 10.42 -7.25
C LEU A 12 2.82 9.82 -5.86
N SER A 13 3.92 9.08 -5.67
CA SER A 13 4.30 8.50 -4.37
C SER A 13 4.57 9.58 -3.32
N ARG A 14 5.28 10.64 -3.69
CA ARG A 14 5.54 11.78 -2.79
C ARG A 14 4.27 12.56 -2.45
N VAL A 15 3.37 12.73 -3.42
CA VAL A 15 2.10 13.46 -3.22
C VAL A 15 1.12 12.68 -2.34
N THR A 16 1.03 11.36 -2.54
CA THR A 16 0.08 10.49 -1.80
C THR A 16 0.65 9.94 -0.49
N GLY A 17 1.95 10.07 -0.24
CA GLY A 17 2.61 9.48 0.93
C GLY A 17 2.66 7.95 0.91
N VAL A 18 2.42 7.34 -0.25
CA VAL A 18 2.37 5.89 -0.42
C VAL A 18 3.54 5.40 -1.25
N GLY A 19 4.13 4.25 -0.89
CA GLY A 19 5.22 3.65 -1.65
C GLY A 19 4.88 3.34 -3.11
N ILE A 20 5.86 3.51 -4.00
CA ILE A 20 5.74 3.41 -5.47
C ILE A 20 5.04 2.12 -5.93
N HIS A 21 5.30 0.99 -5.27
CA HIS A 21 4.74 -0.31 -5.64
C HIS A 21 3.23 -0.46 -5.39
N ARG A 22 2.67 0.37 -4.50
CA ARG A 22 1.23 0.37 -4.21
C ARG A 22 0.45 1.25 -5.19
N LEU A 23 1.11 2.06 -6.01
CA LEU A 23 0.45 2.87 -7.03
C LEU A 23 0.24 2.06 -8.31
N ARG A 24 -1.03 1.91 -8.68
CA ARG A 24 -1.46 1.35 -9.96
C ARG A 24 -1.94 2.50 -10.85
N LEU A 25 -1.44 2.52 -12.07
CA LEU A 25 -1.89 3.43 -13.12
C LEU A 25 -2.88 2.66 -13.98
N ASP A 26 -3.92 3.35 -14.42
CA ASP A 26 -4.83 2.86 -15.45
C ASP A 26 -4.07 2.72 -16.79
N PRO A 27 -3.99 1.51 -17.39
CA PRO A 27 -3.32 1.32 -18.68
C PRO A 27 -3.99 2.06 -19.82
N ASP A 28 -5.29 2.33 -19.73
CA ASP A 28 -6.07 2.92 -20.83
C ASP A 28 -6.00 4.45 -20.83
N ARG A 29 -5.51 5.05 -19.73
CA ARG A 29 -5.42 6.50 -19.52
C ARG A 29 -4.02 6.98 -19.17
N LEU A 30 -3.01 6.36 -19.80
CA LEU A 30 -1.60 6.70 -19.55
C LEU A 30 -1.22 8.10 -20.04
N ASP A 31 -1.91 8.62 -21.06
CA ASP A 31 -1.67 9.95 -21.61
C ASP A 31 -2.01 11.05 -20.59
N ASP A 32 -3.13 10.92 -19.89
CA ASP A 32 -3.51 11.84 -18.80
C ASP A 32 -2.45 11.87 -17.67
N VAL A 33 -1.83 10.73 -17.41
CA VAL A 33 -0.73 10.62 -16.42
C VAL A 33 0.56 11.25 -16.96
N ALA A 34 0.78 11.19 -18.27
CA ALA A 34 1.93 11.81 -18.92
C ALA A 34 1.84 13.34 -18.87
N ASP A 35 0.66 13.90 -19.11
CA ASP A 35 0.41 15.35 -19.12
C ASP A 35 0.42 15.99 -17.72
N ALA A 36 0.22 15.18 -16.67
CA ALA A 36 0.30 15.67 -15.31
C ALA A 36 1.74 16.03 -14.88
N ILE A 37 2.08 17.32 -14.89
CA ILE A 37 3.39 17.84 -14.45
C ILE A 37 3.35 18.31 -12.99
N THR A 38 2.26 18.95 -12.56
CA THR A 38 2.16 19.58 -11.23
C THR A 38 1.68 18.59 -10.16
N ARG A 39 1.96 18.90 -8.88
CA ARG A 39 1.42 18.13 -7.75
C ARG A 39 -0.11 18.20 -7.66
N ASN A 40 -0.71 19.30 -8.10
CA ASN A 40 -2.16 19.48 -8.08
C ASN A 40 -2.82 18.54 -9.10
N ASN A 41 -2.27 18.45 -10.32
CA ASN A 41 -2.74 17.50 -11.33
C ASN A 41 -2.61 16.07 -10.82
N ALA A 42 -1.49 15.74 -10.17
CA ALA A 42 -1.27 14.43 -9.55
C ALA A 42 -2.33 14.07 -8.48
N ARG A 43 -2.82 15.04 -7.70
CA ARG A 43 -3.96 14.82 -6.77
C ARG A 43 -5.26 14.60 -7.54
N GLY A 44 -5.51 15.41 -8.57
CA GLY A 44 -6.67 15.26 -9.45
C GLY A 44 -6.76 13.86 -10.09
N LEU A 45 -5.63 13.30 -10.53
CA LEU A 45 -5.59 11.93 -11.09
C LEU A 45 -5.99 10.84 -10.08
N VAL A 46 -5.70 11.03 -8.79
CA VAL A 46 -6.11 10.10 -7.73
C VAL A 46 -7.61 10.23 -7.47
N THR A 47 -8.13 11.47 -7.40
CA THR A 47 -9.56 11.72 -7.25
C THR A 47 -10.37 11.21 -8.44
N ALA A 48 -9.84 11.34 -9.66
CA ALA A 48 -10.46 10.84 -10.89
C ALA A 48 -10.37 9.31 -11.06
N GLY A 49 -9.69 8.60 -10.15
CA GLY A 49 -9.57 7.14 -10.19
C GLY A 49 -8.55 6.59 -11.20
N ILE A 50 -7.87 7.46 -11.96
CA ILE A 50 -6.83 7.07 -12.93
C ILE A 50 -5.61 6.47 -12.20
N VAL A 51 -5.31 7.02 -11.01
CA VAL A 51 -4.27 6.49 -10.12
C VAL A 51 -4.92 5.85 -8.92
N THR A 52 -4.82 4.53 -8.82
CA THR A 52 -5.37 3.76 -7.70
C THR A 52 -4.29 3.33 -6.71
N ILE A 53 -4.63 3.41 -5.43
CA ILE A 53 -3.75 3.02 -4.33
C ILE A 53 -4.15 1.62 -3.86
N LYS A 54 -3.32 0.62 -4.13
CA LYS A 54 -3.52 -0.75 -3.62
C LYS A 54 -3.50 -0.75 -2.08
N PRO A 55 -4.37 -1.52 -1.40
CA PRO A 55 -4.31 -1.65 0.05
C PRO A 55 -2.95 -2.23 0.50
N LYS A 56 -2.55 -1.93 1.74
CA LYS A 56 -1.34 -2.52 2.31
C LYS A 56 -1.58 -4.02 2.54
N LYS A 57 -0.62 -4.87 2.18
CA LYS A 57 -0.67 -6.30 2.54
C LYS A 57 -0.45 -6.41 4.06
N GLY A 58 -1.52 -6.69 4.80
CA GLY A 58 -1.46 -6.90 6.25
C GLY A 58 -1.08 -8.34 6.60
N THR A 59 -0.52 -8.54 7.79
CA THR A 59 -0.31 -9.88 8.38
C THR A 59 -1.50 -10.24 9.26
N SER A 60 -2.07 -11.45 9.07
CA SER A 60 -3.19 -11.91 9.90
C SER A 60 -2.74 -12.14 11.34
N ARG A 61 -3.52 -11.64 12.30
CA ARG A 61 -3.29 -11.82 13.74
C ARG A 61 -4.16 -12.91 14.38
N GLY A 62 -5.04 -13.57 13.61
CA GLY A 62 -6.00 -14.55 14.16
C GLY A 62 -5.33 -15.69 14.93
N ARG A 63 -4.27 -16.30 14.38
CA ARG A 63 -3.52 -17.37 15.07
C ARG A 63 -2.83 -16.88 16.34
N ALA A 64 -2.25 -15.69 16.30
CA ALA A 64 -1.59 -15.09 17.45
C ALA A 64 -2.61 -14.74 18.55
N GLN A 65 -3.77 -14.19 18.19
CA GLN A 65 -4.86 -13.90 19.12
C GLN A 65 -5.42 -15.17 19.75
N HIS A 66 -5.66 -16.22 18.96
CA HIS A 66 -6.11 -17.51 19.48
C HIS A 66 -5.12 -18.10 20.49
N LYS A 67 -3.81 -18.12 20.16
CA LYS A 67 -2.77 -18.58 21.09
C LYS A 67 -2.71 -17.73 22.36
N ARG A 68 -2.87 -16.41 22.25
CA ARG A 68 -2.90 -15.49 23.39
C ARG A 68 -4.10 -15.74 24.30
N MET A 69 -5.31 -15.89 23.75
CA MET A 69 -6.51 -16.21 24.53
C MET A 69 -6.36 -17.56 25.24
N GLN A 70 -5.79 -18.55 24.56
CA GLN A 70 -5.53 -19.84 25.17
C GLN A 70 -4.52 -19.76 26.32
N ARG A 71 -3.42 -19.01 26.14
CA ARG A 71 -2.44 -18.77 27.21
C ARG A 71 -3.06 -18.00 28.40
N ALA A 72 -3.93 -17.03 28.14
CA ALA A 72 -4.64 -16.32 29.20
C ALA A 72 -5.59 -17.23 29.98
N LYS A 73 -6.29 -18.16 29.32
CA LYS A 73 -7.24 -19.07 29.97
C LYS A 73 -6.58 -20.16 30.82
N ARG A 74 -5.52 -20.81 30.33
CA ARG A 74 -4.93 -22.00 30.98
C ARG A 74 -3.44 -21.87 31.33
N GLY A 75 -2.86 -20.69 31.14
CA GLY A 75 -1.42 -20.48 31.30
C GLY A 75 -0.57 -21.15 30.21
N THR A 76 0.75 -20.97 30.33
CA THR A 76 1.75 -21.67 29.50
C THR A 76 2.02 -23.05 30.08
N LYS A 77 1.95 -24.09 29.24
CA LYS A 77 2.24 -25.47 29.63
C LYS A 77 3.68 -25.58 30.17
N PRO A 78 3.96 -26.41 31.20
CA PRO A 78 5.29 -26.54 31.80
C PRO A 78 6.41 -26.78 30.78
N GLY A 79 6.25 -27.75 29.87
CA GLY A 79 7.24 -28.04 28.82
C GLY A 79 7.34 -27.00 27.69
N SER A 80 6.53 -25.93 27.73
CA SER A 80 6.61 -24.80 26.79
C SER A 80 7.09 -23.52 27.47
N LYS A 81 7.35 -23.55 28.79
CA LYS A 81 8.03 -22.45 29.48
C LYS A 81 9.51 -22.56 29.16
N GLN A 82 10.10 -21.47 28.69
CA GLN A 82 11.55 -21.35 28.57
C GLN A 82 11.97 -20.22 29.51
N GLY A 83 13.05 -20.47 30.25
CA GLY A 83 13.68 -19.51 31.17
C GLY A 83 14.52 -18.49 30.40
#